data_AF-A0A5C4YGM3-F1
#
_entry.id   AF-A0A5C4YGM3-F1
#
_cell.length_a   1.000
_cell.length_b   1.000
_cell.length_c   1.000
_cell.angle_alpha   90.00
_cell.angle_beta   90.00
_cell.angle_gamma   90.00
#
_symmetry.space_group_name_H-M   'P 1'
#
loop_
_entity.id
_entity.type
_entity.pdbx_description
1 polymer ?
#
loop_
_entity_poly.entity_id
_entity_poly.type
_entity_poly.pdbx_seq_one_letter_code
_entity_poly.pdbx_strand_id
1 'polypeptide(L)'
;MKKILILFFSCILCFGAVDVSQIISAEDQGSTTTSIDQNLSSNYDIVNKENNLTKIHQILVFGAHLFNGNFKNYNQRVYNPDYKIAVGDQISLKIWGAVEFSQVLVVDSQGNIFISKVGAVNLLGVKNSALVSVIKARVNKIYKSNVFVYADMNAYQNVSVFVTGSVNAPGLYQGLSSDSVIQYLDKAGGINLEYGSFRDIQILRNNSVIKNIDLYDFLLKGQMDLFPFRSGDVILVGNVQNYAFVNGDVQRPFRFELSNDIKTLADLARVSGAKPIVTNAIVKSYGEDHKLDVSAYNKMQFSKVLLRTGDEVEFHPEYVSENITISVNGEHNGLKTLVVGKGTTLEDISKLIKANPQSNMQALQVFRKGVARTQKELINAQLKELETLALTSSSVTAQGAAIRAQQAKTILEFIQRAKQVEPKGQIVIDNPKSYNSVILEDGDTINVPSKNNLVIVQGEVSLPGAFVYDKGKDLRYYINLAGGYGERADTSKVLVIRSNGKAEKYHSGIDMKPGDSVLVLPKVDSENLQIFSMLTQILYQIAIATNVVLNL
;
A
#
# COMPACT_ATOMS: atom_id res chain seq x y z
N MET A 1 -44.19 37.22 -63.37
CA MET A 1 -45.22 36.35 -64.00
C MET A 1 -45.03 34.93 -63.47
N LYS A 2 -46.14 34.28 -63.09
CA LYS A 2 -46.21 32.91 -62.55
C LYS A 2 -45.63 31.87 -63.53
N LYS A 3 -45.08 30.76 -63.00
CA LYS A 3 -45.41 29.33 -63.27
C LYS A 3 -44.31 28.40 -62.72
N ILE A 4 -44.62 27.46 -61.81
CA ILE A 4 -44.83 25.99 -62.03
C ILE A 4 -43.50 25.22 -61.84
N LEU A 5 -43.35 24.01 -61.26
CA LEU A 5 -44.19 23.02 -60.55
C LEU A 5 -43.31 21.74 -60.38
N ILE A 6 -43.57 20.96 -59.31
CA ILE A 6 -43.36 19.48 -59.13
C ILE A 6 -41.98 18.85 -58.83
N LEU A 7 -42.01 18.19 -57.66
CA LEU A 7 -41.41 16.97 -57.10
C LEU A 7 -40.76 15.86 -57.99
N PHE A 8 -39.72 15.28 -57.36
CA PHE A 8 -39.35 13.84 -57.18
C PHE A 8 -38.46 13.05 -58.14
N PHE A 9 -37.72 12.14 -57.47
CA PHE A 9 -36.99 10.93 -57.88
C PHE A 9 -35.53 11.07 -58.34
N SER A 10 -34.61 10.57 -57.51
CA SER A 10 -33.60 9.60 -57.98
C SER A 10 -33.07 8.75 -56.82
N CYS A 11 -33.01 7.45 -57.09
CA CYS A 11 -32.51 6.36 -56.26
C CYS A 11 -31.46 5.61 -57.10
N ILE A 12 -30.44 5.06 -56.43
CA ILE A 12 -29.62 3.89 -56.80
C ILE A 12 -28.48 4.07 -57.83
N LEU A 13 -27.23 3.86 -57.37
CA LEU A 13 -26.40 2.70 -57.76
C LEU A 13 -25.16 2.53 -56.87
N CYS A 14 -24.94 1.29 -56.44
CA CYS A 14 -23.83 0.74 -55.65
C CYS A 14 -22.61 0.33 -56.51
N PHE A 15 -21.48 0.07 -55.85
CA PHE A 15 -20.53 -1.09 -55.92
C PHE A 15 -19.14 -0.59 -55.42
N GLY A 16 -18.31 -1.28 -54.61
CA GLY A 16 -18.31 -2.58 -53.95
C GLY A 16 -16.86 -2.92 -53.50
N ALA A 17 -16.71 -3.73 -52.42
CA ALA A 17 -15.58 -4.62 -52.02
C ALA A 17 -15.57 -4.74 -50.47
N VAL A 18 -16.22 -5.74 -49.85
CA VAL A 18 -15.76 -7.09 -49.47
C VAL A 18 -14.62 -7.11 -48.46
N ASP A 19 -14.89 -7.61 -47.25
CA ASP A 19 -14.01 -8.59 -46.59
C ASP A 19 -14.82 -9.62 -45.77
N VAL A 20 -14.31 -10.85 -45.78
CA VAL A 20 -14.91 -12.12 -45.41
C VAL A 20 -14.26 -12.61 -44.13
N SER A 21 -15.04 -13.02 -43.13
CA SER A 21 -14.85 -14.28 -42.37
C SER A 21 -15.56 -14.25 -41.01
N GLN A 22 -16.75 -14.84 -40.94
CA GLN A 22 -17.20 -15.59 -39.77
C GLN A 22 -18.04 -16.79 -40.25
N ILE A 23 -17.78 -17.95 -39.64
CA ILE A 23 -18.67 -19.11 -39.35
C ILE A 23 -17.94 -20.45 -39.59
N ILE A 24 -17.66 -21.13 -38.47
CA ILE A 24 -17.54 -22.58 -38.19
C ILE A 24 -17.82 -22.64 -36.67
N SER A 25 -18.69 -23.44 -36.03
CA SER A 25 -19.48 -24.63 -36.37
C SER A 25 -20.63 -24.83 -35.35
N ALA A 26 -21.52 -25.76 -35.70
CA ALA A 26 -22.73 -26.19 -35.01
C ALA A 26 -22.53 -27.05 -33.72
N GLU A 27 -23.64 -27.10 -32.96
CA GLU A 27 -24.24 -28.14 -32.10
C GLU A 27 -23.39 -29.30 -31.51
N ASP A 28 -23.58 -29.61 -30.21
CA ASP A 28 -24.22 -30.88 -29.78
C ASP A 28 -24.51 -30.92 -28.25
N GLN A 29 -25.37 -31.87 -27.88
CA GLN A 29 -26.04 -32.13 -26.61
C GLN A 29 -25.17 -32.71 -25.48
N GLY A 30 -25.69 -32.50 -24.26
CA GLY A 30 -25.68 -33.39 -23.08
C GLY A 30 -24.54 -34.36 -22.80
N SER A 31 -23.92 -34.26 -21.62
CA SER A 31 -23.70 -35.42 -20.76
C SER A 31 -23.34 -35.05 -19.33
N THR A 32 -23.93 -35.82 -18.41
CA THR A 32 -23.65 -35.93 -16.98
C THR A 32 -22.24 -36.47 -16.76
N THR A 33 -21.47 -35.89 -15.84
CA THR A 33 -20.42 -36.64 -15.11
C THR A 33 -20.28 -36.12 -13.69
N THR A 34 -20.50 -37.05 -12.77
CA THR A 34 -20.29 -36.95 -11.34
C THR A 34 -18.78 -36.98 -11.04
N SER A 35 -18.26 -36.03 -10.28
CA SER A 35 -17.01 -36.22 -9.54
C SER A 35 -17.12 -35.57 -8.16
N ILE A 36 -17.10 -36.45 -7.17
CA ILE A 36 -16.87 -36.22 -5.75
C ILE A 36 -15.53 -35.49 -5.58
N ASP A 37 -15.51 -34.31 -4.94
CA ASP A 37 -14.80 -34.12 -3.67
C ASP A 37 -14.83 -32.67 -3.13
N GLN A 38 -14.95 -32.60 -1.80
CA GLN A 38 -14.50 -31.54 -0.87
C GLN A 38 -15.34 -30.28 -0.66
N ASN A 39 -16.30 -30.42 0.27
CA ASN A 39 -16.60 -29.44 1.30
C ASN A 39 -15.33 -28.87 1.95
N LEU A 40 -15.01 -27.58 1.74
CA LEU A 40 -14.29 -26.76 2.73
C LEU A 40 -14.33 -25.24 2.45
N SER A 41 -15.49 -24.64 2.13
CA SER A 41 -15.58 -23.16 2.08
C SER A 41 -17.01 -22.68 1.83
N SER A 42 -17.84 -22.61 2.88
CA SER A 42 -19.12 -21.89 2.81
C SER A 42 -19.71 -21.73 4.21
N ASN A 43 -19.10 -20.84 5.00
CA ASN A 43 -19.77 -20.24 6.17
C ASN A 43 -19.18 -18.87 6.56
N TYR A 44 -18.70 -18.08 5.60
CA TYR A 44 -18.21 -16.72 5.86
C TYR A 44 -18.92 -15.58 5.13
N ASP A 45 -19.92 -15.86 4.29
CA ASP A 45 -20.48 -14.80 3.41
C ASP A 45 -22.01 -14.72 3.39
N ILE A 46 -22.73 -14.84 4.52
CA ILE A 46 -24.08 -14.25 4.66
C ILE A 46 -24.32 -13.81 6.11
N VAL A 47 -23.63 -12.78 6.59
CA VAL A 47 -24.15 -11.81 7.58
C VAL A 47 -23.34 -10.51 7.41
N ASN A 48 -24.04 -9.37 7.30
CA ASN A 48 -23.55 -7.98 7.33
C ASN A 48 -23.50 -7.22 6.01
N LYS A 49 -24.69 -6.85 5.50
CA LYS A 49 -24.85 -5.64 4.68
C LYS A 49 -25.60 -4.49 5.38
N GLU A 50 -25.86 -4.59 6.69
CA GLU A 50 -26.63 -3.56 7.44
C GLU A 50 -26.11 -3.21 8.85
N ASN A 51 -24.83 -3.44 9.17
CA ASN A 51 -24.23 -3.01 10.45
C ASN A 51 -23.03 -2.09 10.21
N ASN A 52 -23.28 -0.84 9.79
CA ASN A 52 -22.25 0.18 9.54
C ASN A 52 -22.23 1.32 10.57
N LEU A 53 -22.79 1.09 11.76
CA LEU A 53 -22.63 1.96 12.92
C LEU A 53 -22.31 1.05 14.12
N THR A 54 -21.22 1.36 14.83
CA THR A 54 -20.61 0.60 15.95
C THR A 54 -19.95 -0.75 15.64
N LYS A 55 -18.91 -0.76 14.80
CA LYS A 55 -17.80 -1.71 15.00
C LYS A 55 -17.04 -1.25 16.24
N ILE A 56 -17.27 -1.88 17.38
CA ILE A 56 -16.35 -1.79 18.52
C ILE A 56 -15.00 -2.24 17.97
N HIS A 57 -14.01 -1.35 17.93
CA HIS A 57 -12.64 -1.69 17.56
C HIS A 57 -12.14 -2.65 18.63
N GLN A 58 -12.24 -3.96 18.37
CA GLN A 58 -11.83 -4.96 19.33
C GLN A 58 -10.30 -4.89 19.42
N ILE A 59 -9.80 -4.31 20.51
CA ILE A 59 -8.37 -4.16 20.75
C ILE A 59 -7.77 -5.57 20.80
N LEU A 60 -6.94 -5.90 19.82
CA LEU A 60 -6.22 -7.16 19.80
C LEU A 60 -5.01 -7.03 20.75
N VAL A 61 -4.91 -7.90 21.75
CA VAL A 61 -3.85 -7.87 22.77
C VAL A 61 -2.84 -8.98 22.51
N PHE A 62 -1.55 -8.65 22.54
CA PHE A 62 -0.50 -9.64 22.36
C PHE A 62 -0.56 -10.68 23.50
N GLY A 63 -0.70 -11.95 23.14
CA GLY A 63 -0.86 -13.06 24.09
C GLY A 63 -2.31 -13.53 24.30
N ALA A 64 -3.32 -12.80 23.82
CA ALA A 64 -4.73 -13.17 24.01
C ALA A 64 -5.07 -14.58 23.51
N HIS A 65 -4.43 -15.03 22.42
CA HIS A 65 -4.64 -16.36 21.84
C HIS A 65 -4.14 -17.53 22.70
N LEU A 66 -3.46 -17.25 23.83
CA LEU A 66 -3.00 -18.28 24.74
C LEU A 66 -4.17 -19.03 25.40
N PHE A 67 -5.30 -18.36 25.61
CA PHE A 67 -6.42 -18.87 26.41
C PHE A 67 -7.62 -19.32 25.57
N ASN A 68 -7.34 -20.03 24.47
CA ASN A 68 -8.38 -20.56 23.57
C ASN A 68 -8.90 -21.95 24.02
N GLY A 69 -8.64 -22.38 25.26
CA GLY A 69 -9.06 -23.68 25.78
C GLY A 69 -8.09 -24.85 25.50
N ASN A 70 -7.00 -24.60 24.77
CA ASN A 70 -6.00 -25.62 24.44
C ASN A 70 -5.20 -26.10 25.65
N PHE A 71 -5.18 -25.37 26.77
CA PHE A 71 -4.46 -25.77 27.98
C PHE A 71 -5.38 -26.36 29.05
N LYS A 72 -6.67 -25.98 29.05
CA LYS A 72 -7.67 -26.45 30.01
C LYS A 72 -7.86 -27.97 30.00
N ASN A 73 -7.74 -28.61 28.84
CA ASN A 73 -8.08 -30.02 28.64
C ASN A 73 -6.89 -30.98 28.84
N TYR A 74 -5.67 -30.46 28.98
CA TYR A 74 -4.47 -31.28 29.14
C TYR A 74 -3.89 -31.04 30.52
N ASN A 75 -3.66 -32.11 31.26
CA ASN A 75 -2.86 -32.08 32.47
C ASN A 75 -1.49 -32.66 32.13
N GLN A 76 -0.41 -31.96 32.46
CA GLN A 76 0.93 -32.43 32.17
C GLN A 76 1.56 -33.01 33.44
N ARG A 77 1.88 -34.31 33.39
CA ARG A 77 2.66 -35.00 34.42
C ARG A 77 4.14 -34.82 34.13
N VAL A 78 4.62 -33.58 34.26
CA VAL A 78 6.02 -33.23 33.99
C VAL A 78 6.86 -33.46 35.25
N TYR A 79 8.01 -34.10 35.08
CA TYR A 79 9.02 -34.16 36.12
C TYR A 79 9.48 -32.74 36.49
N ASN A 80 9.23 -32.33 37.74
CA ASN A 80 9.70 -31.05 38.26
C ASN A 80 10.96 -31.28 39.13
N PRO A 81 12.18 -30.91 38.67
CA PRO A 81 13.43 -31.12 39.42
C PRO A 81 13.53 -30.28 40.70
N ASP A 82 12.84 -29.14 40.76
CA ASP A 82 12.88 -28.19 41.87
C ASP A 82 11.77 -28.41 42.90
N TYR A 83 10.83 -29.32 42.61
CA TYR A 83 9.84 -29.73 43.58
C TYR A 83 10.51 -30.24 44.86
N LYS A 84 10.11 -29.70 46.00
CA LYS A 84 10.59 -30.14 47.32
C LYS A 84 9.61 -31.14 47.88
N ILE A 85 10.11 -32.35 48.14
CA ILE A 85 9.35 -33.47 48.66
C ILE A 85 8.63 -33.08 49.96
N ALA A 86 7.35 -33.40 50.03
CA ALA A 86 6.45 -33.09 51.13
C ALA A 86 5.89 -34.38 51.76
N VAL A 87 5.28 -34.23 52.93
CA VAL A 87 4.56 -35.31 53.61
C VAL A 87 3.40 -35.78 52.73
N GLY A 88 3.24 -37.10 52.60
CA GLY A 88 2.21 -37.73 51.78
C GLY A 88 2.62 -38.03 50.33
N ASP A 89 3.78 -37.54 49.87
CA ASP A 89 4.27 -37.84 48.53
C ASP A 89 4.60 -39.34 48.36
N GLN A 90 4.39 -39.84 47.15
CA GLN A 90 4.63 -41.24 46.80
C GLN A 90 5.88 -41.37 45.94
N ILE A 91 6.82 -42.19 46.40
CA ILE A 91 8.10 -42.45 45.76
C ILE A 91 8.16 -43.90 45.31
N SER A 92 8.22 -44.10 44.01
CA SER A 92 8.48 -45.40 43.38
C SER A 92 9.98 -45.68 43.47
N LEU A 93 10.36 -46.58 44.38
CA LEU A 93 11.75 -46.96 44.63
C LEU A 93 12.03 -48.35 44.07
N LYS A 94 13.07 -48.47 43.24
CA LYS A 94 13.62 -49.72 42.74
C LYS A 94 15.10 -49.83 43.07
N ILE A 95 15.49 -50.96 43.65
CA ILE A 95 16.87 -51.32 43.98
C ILE A 95 17.12 -52.72 43.38
N TRP A 96 18.26 -52.89 42.71
CA TRP A 96 18.66 -54.17 42.14
C TRP A 96 20.17 -54.41 42.26
N GLY A 97 20.60 -55.65 42.04
CA GLY A 97 21.99 -56.11 42.17
C GLY A 97 22.13 -57.11 43.32
N ALA A 98 22.93 -56.79 44.33
CA ALA A 98 23.14 -57.62 45.52
C ALA A 98 21.89 -57.73 46.42
N VAL A 99 20.90 -56.85 46.22
CA VAL A 99 19.58 -56.91 46.85
C VAL A 99 18.53 -56.42 45.86
N GLU A 100 17.36 -57.04 45.88
CA GLU A 100 16.19 -56.59 45.13
C GLU A 100 15.16 -55.98 46.08
N PHE A 101 14.68 -54.79 45.73
CA PHE A 101 13.61 -54.09 46.44
C PHE A 101 12.83 -53.22 45.44
N SER A 102 11.52 -53.35 45.41
CA SER A 102 10.67 -52.53 44.53
C SER A 102 9.34 -52.24 45.22
N GLN A 103 9.14 -51.02 45.70
CA GLN A 103 7.90 -50.59 46.35
C GLN A 103 7.63 -49.10 46.11
N VAL A 104 6.35 -48.74 46.15
CA VAL A 104 5.91 -47.34 46.25
C VAL A 104 5.83 -46.99 47.73
N LEU A 105 6.69 -46.09 48.17
CA LEU A 105 6.81 -45.66 49.56
C LEU A 105 6.16 -44.29 49.73
N VAL A 106 5.38 -44.11 50.80
CA VAL A 106 4.77 -42.83 51.13
C VAL A 106 5.65 -42.09 52.13
N VAL A 107 5.87 -40.79 51.93
CA VAL A 107 6.55 -39.94 52.90
C VAL A 107 5.67 -39.77 54.13
N ASP A 108 6.11 -40.31 55.26
CA ASP A 108 5.36 -40.29 56.52
C ASP A 108 5.26 -38.88 57.15
N SER A 109 4.51 -38.77 58.24
CA SER A 109 4.31 -37.50 58.97
C SER A 109 5.58 -36.89 59.56
N GLN A 110 6.66 -37.67 59.68
CA GLN A 110 7.98 -37.22 60.12
C GLN A 110 8.90 -36.87 58.94
N GLY A 111 8.42 -37.01 57.70
CA GLY A 111 9.17 -36.68 56.50
C GLY A 111 10.09 -37.79 56.00
N ASN A 112 9.88 -39.03 56.44
CA ASN A 112 10.73 -40.17 56.10
C ASN A 112 10.03 -41.15 55.15
N ILE A 113 10.83 -41.91 54.42
CA ILE A 113 10.42 -43.20 53.83
C ILE A 113 11.14 -44.33 54.56
N PHE A 114 10.48 -45.48 54.69
CA PHE A 114 11.07 -46.67 55.30
C PHE A 114 11.45 -47.70 54.25
N ILE A 115 12.73 -48.05 54.18
CA ILE A 115 13.25 -49.07 53.26
C ILE A 115 13.68 -50.29 54.09
N SER A 116 13.14 -51.47 53.80
CA SER A 116 13.48 -52.71 54.51
C SER A 116 15.00 -52.92 54.54
N LYS A 117 15.54 -53.27 55.72
CA LYS A 117 16.99 -53.47 56.00
C LYS A 117 17.88 -52.21 55.94
N VAL A 118 17.41 -51.10 55.38
CA VAL A 118 18.14 -49.81 55.34
C VAL A 118 17.65 -48.85 56.43
N GLY A 119 16.37 -48.92 56.78
CA GLY A 119 15.72 -48.09 57.79
C GLY A 119 15.13 -46.80 57.20
N ALA A 120 14.89 -45.81 58.08
CA ALA A 120 14.30 -44.54 57.70
C ALA A 120 15.28 -43.66 56.89
N VAL A 121 14.76 -43.03 55.83
CA VAL A 121 15.43 -42.04 54.99
C VAL A 121 14.62 -40.76 55.00
N ASN A 122 15.19 -39.67 55.52
CA ASN A 122 14.52 -38.38 55.55
C ASN A 122 14.58 -37.73 54.16
N LEU A 123 13.41 -37.37 53.62
CA LEU A 123 13.27 -36.75 52.30
C LEU A 123 12.51 -35.42 52.33
N LEU A 124 11.94 -35.03 53.47
CA LEU A 124 11.22 -33.76 53.60
C LEU A 124 12.09 -32.56 53.19
N GLY A 125 11.60 -31.79 52.23
CA GLY A 125 12.29 -30.60 51.71
C GLY A 125 13.41 -30.91 50.70
N VAL A 126 13.75 -32.18 50.46
CA VAL A 126 14.72 -32.58 49.44
C VAL A 126 14.15 -32.27 48.05
N LYS A 127 14.97 -31.66 47.19
CA LYS A 127 14.60 -31.43 45.79
C LYS A 127 14.46 -32.76 45.07
N ASN A 128 13.46 -32.88 44.19
CA ASN A 128 13.24 -34.07 43.38
C ASN A 128 14.48 -34.47 42.54
N SER A 129 15.25 -33.48 42.06
CA SER A 129 16.55 -33.68 41.41
C SER A 129 17.61 -34.38 42.29
N ALA A 130 17.51 -34.26 43.61
CA ALA A 130 18.41 -34.87 44.58
C ALA A 130 17.85 -36.17 45.21
N LEU A 131 16.64 -36.61 44.84
CA LEU A 131 15.97 -37.77 45.43
C LEU A 131 16.84 -39.03 45.36
N VAL A 132 17.29 -39.37 44.14
CA VAL A 132 18.08 -40.59 43.90
C VAL A 132 19.41 -40.55 44.65
N SER A 133 20.08 -39.40 44.70
CA SER A 133 21.39 -39.28 45.36
C SER A 133 21.28 -39.41 46.88
N VAL A 134 20.23 -38.85 47.50
CA VAL A 134 19.97 -38.97 48.94
C VAL A 134 19.66 -40.43 49.32
N ILE A 135 18.79 -41.11 48.57
CA ILE A 135 18.46 -42.52 48.84
C ILE A 135 19.70 -43.40 48.64
N LYS A 136 20.44 -43.20 47.54
CA LYS A 136 21.66 -43.97 47.24
C LYS A 136 22.70 -43.82 48.35
N ALA A 137 22.90 -42.61 48.89
CA ALA A 137 23.83 -42.38 50.00
C ALA A 137 23.45 -43.17 51.26
N ARG A 138 22.14 -43.35 51.52
CA ARG A 138 21.67 -44.13 52.67
C ARG A 138 21.78 -45.64 52.45
N VAL A 139 21.44 -46.12 51.24
CA VAL A 139 21.57 -47.53 50.84
C VAL A 139 23.03 -47.98 50.89
N ASN A 140 23.96 -47.16 50.42
CA ASN A 140 25.41 -47.45 50.44
C ASN A 140 26.03 -47.58 51.85
N LYS A 141 25.33 -47.12 52.90
CA LYS A 141 25.78 -47.35 54.28
C LYS A 141 25.66 -48.82 54.66
N ILE A 142 24.67 -49.53 54.13
CA ILE A 142 24.39 -50.94 54.44
C ILE A 142 24.96 -51.87 53.38
N TYR A 143 24.74 -51.57 52.09
CA TYR A 143 25.21 -52.39 50.98
C TYR A 143 26.41 -51.73 50.30
N LYS A 144 27.60 -52.35 50.40
CA LYS A 144 28.87 -51.73 49.99
C LYS A 144 29.20 -51.87 48.51
N SER A 145 28.67 -52.88 47.82
CA SER A 145 29.03 -53.21 46.44
C SER A 145 27.87 -53.81 45.67
N ASN A 146 27.87 -53.60 44.35
CA ASN A 146 26.90 -54.16 43.40
C ASN A 146 25.43 -53.83 43.73
N VAL A 147 25.13 -52.58 44.13
CA VAL A 147 23.74 -52.13 44.36
C VAL A 147 23.45 -50.88 43.55
N PHE A 148 22.36 -50.91 42.80
CA PHE A 148 21.88 -49.83 41.97
C PHE A 148 20.53 -49.34 42.48
N VAL A 149 20.33 -48.02 42.48
CA VAL A 149 19.14 -47.36 43.03
C VAL A 149 18.53 -46.49 41.95
N TYR A 150 17.23 -46.69 41.72
CA TYR A 150 16.37 -45.81 40.93
C TYR A 150 15.20 -45.38 41.82
N ALA A 151 14.93 -44.09 41.86
CA ALA A 151 13.77 -43.56 42.56
C ALA A 151 13.12 -42.52 41.67
N ASP A 152 11.80 -42.59 41.59
CA ASP A 152 10.98 -41.62 40.88
C ASP A 152 9.80 -41.23 41.76
N MET A 153 9.33 -40.00 41.62
CA MET A 153 8.24 -39.46 42.40
C MET A 153 7.03 -39.29 41.50
N ASN A 154 5.89 -39.81 41.96
CA ASN A 154 4.60 -39.56 41.32
C ASN A 154 4.10 -38.17 41.74
N ALA A 155 4.76 -37.13 41.24
CA ALA A 155 4.70 -35.75 41.73
C ALA A 155 3.51 -34.90 41.24
N TYR A 156 2.38 -35.56 40.94
CA TYR A 156 1.19 -34.92 40.37
C TYR A 156 0.00 -35.08 41.30
N GLN A 157 0.13 -34.56 42.52
CA GLN A 157 -0.96 -34.56 43.49
C GLN A 157 -2.10 -33.67 42.98
N ASN A 158 -3.34 -34.08 43.24
CA ASN A 158 -4.48 -33.21 42.99
C ASN A 158 -4.46 -32.05 43.99
N VAL A 159 -4.46 -30.82 43.47
CA VAL A 159 -4.46 -29.59 44.26
C VAL A 159 -5.57 -28.65 43.80
N SER A 160 -6.05 -27.81 44.71
CA SER A 160 -7.01 -26.75 44.43
C SER A 160 -6.34 -25.39 44.60
N VAL A 161 -6.28 -24.60 43.52
CA VAL A 161 -5.60 -23.30 43.46
C VAL A 161 -6.64 -22.21 43.17
N PHE A 162 -6.58 -21.12 43.92
CA PHE A 162 -7.43 -19.95 43.65
C PHE A 162 -6.85 -19.15 42.49
N VAL A 163 -7.69 -18.70 41.57
CA VAL A 163 -7.32 -17.77 40.50
C VAL A 163 -8.19 -16.52 40.66
N THR A 164 -7.56 -15.35 40.78
CA THR A 164 -8.24 -14.09 41.08
C THR A 164 -7.53 -12.88 40.46
N GLY A 165 -8.07 -11.68 40.69
CA GLY A 165 -7.62 -10.45 40.07
C GLY A 165 -8.22 -10.28 38.67
N SER A 166 -7.41 -9.83 37.72
CA SER A 166 -7.87 -9.41 36.39
C SER A 166 -8.00 -10.55 35.39
N VAL A 167 -8.79 -11.56 35.78
CA VAL A 167 -9.17 -12.73 34.97
C VAL A 167 -10.66 -12.70 34.62
N ASN A 168 -11.06 -13.48 33.62
CA ASN A 168 -12.47 -13.49 33.16
C ASN A 168 -13.41 -14.22 34.13
N ALA A 169 -12.96 -15.28 34.80
CA ALA A 169 -13.71 -15.98 35.83
C ALA A 169 -12.84 -16.23 37.07
N PRO A 170 -12.87 -15.35 38.07
CA PRO A 170 -12.23 -15.62 39.36
C PRO A 170 -12.87 -16.82 40.07
N GLY A 171 -12.08 -17.68 40.71
CA GLY A 171 -12.62 -18.87 41.38
C GLY A 171 -11.57 -19.86 41.90
N LEU A 172 -12.05 -20.98 42.44
CA LEU A 172 -11.23 -22.09 42.91
C LEU A 172 -11.17 -23.18 41.82
N TYR A 173 -9.97 -23.54 41.38
CA TYR A 173 -9.76 -24.46 40.26
C TYR A 173 -8.96 -25.69 40.70
N GLN A 174 -9.44 -26.87 40.30
CA GLN A 174 -8.73 -28.13 40.53
C GLN A 174 -7.70 -28.40 39.41
N GLY A 175 -6.56 -28.97 39.79
CA GLY A 175 -5.50 -29.35 38.86
C GLY A 175 -4.45 -30.22 39.53
N LEU A 176 -3.30 -30.36 38.87
CA LEU A 176 -2.15 -31.08 39.41
C LEU A 176 -1.14 -30.10 40.00
N SER A 177 -0.37 -30.55 40.99
CA SER A 177 0.77 -29.80 41.54
C SER A 177 1.83 -29.43 40.50
N SER A 178 1.84 -30.11 39.35
CA SER A 178 2.73 -29.88 38.21
C SER A 178 2.10 -29.05 37.08
N ASP A 179 0.82 -28.70 37.16
CA ASP A 179 0.18 -27.86 36.14
C ASP A 179 0.83 -26.46 36.16
N SER A 180 0.96 -25.87 34.98
CA SER A 180 1.46 -24.51 34.78
C SER A 180 0.42 -23.44 35.13
N VAL A 181 0.92 -22.23 35.40
CA VAL A 181 0.08 -21.04 35.59
C VAL A 181 -0.87 -20.83 34.41
N ILE A 182 -0.39 -21.05 33.17
CA ILE A 182 -1.18 -20.90 31.94
C ILE A 182 -2.40 -21.83 31.95
N GLN A 183 -2.26 -23.08 32.40
CA GLN A 183 -3.39 -24.02 32.49
C GLN A 183 -4.45 -23.55 33.50
N TYR A 184 -4.03 -23.04 34.66
CA TYR A 184 -4.96 -22.49 35.65
C TYR A 184 -5.65 -21.22 35.15
N LEU A 185 -4.93 -20.34 34.44
CA LEU A 185 -5.50 -19.15 33.81
C LEU A 185 -6.49 -19.51 32.69
N ASP A 186 -6.18 -20.50 31.85
CA ASP A 186 -7.09 -21.00 30.81
C ASP A 186 -8.35 -21.64 31.42
N LYS A 187 -8.22 -22.38 32.54
CA LYS A 187 -9.36 -22.88 33.33
C LYS A 187 -10.24 -21.73 33.85
N ALA A 188 -9.65 -20.59 34.19
CA ALA A 188 -10.33 -19.35 34.59
C ALA A 188 -10.86 -18.51 33.40
N GLY A 189 -10.85 -19.06 32.19
CA GLY A 189 -11.33 -18.37 30.97
C GLY A 189 -10.35 -17.32 30.45
N GLY A 190 -9.09 -17.35 30.89
CA GLY A 190 -8.04 -16.42 30.50
C GLY A 190 -8.01 -15.11 31.28
N ILE A 191 -7.02 -14.29 30.94
CA ILE A 191 -6.85 -12.92 31.46
C ILE A 191 -7.86 -12.00 30.79
N ASN A 192 -8.39 -11.03 31.55
CA ASN A 192 -9.27 -10.02 30.97
C ASN A 192 -8.48 -9.11 30.02
N LEU A 193 -8.91 -9.02 28.76
CA LEU A 193 -8.15 -8.30 27.72
C LEU A 193 -8.22 -6.77 27.85
N GLU A 194 -9.23 -6.23 28.53
CA GLU A 194 -9.38 -4.80 28.70
C GLU A 194 -8.37 -4.27 29.71
N TYR A 195 -8.31 -4.89 30.90
CA TYR A 195 -7.57 -4.36 32.05
C TYR A 195 -6.57 -5.33 32.70
N GLY A 196 -6.49 -6.60 32.30
CA GLY A 196 -5.56 -7.57 32.88
C GLY A 196 -4.16 -7.53 32.27
N SER A 197 -3.14 -7.77 33.12
CA SER A 197 -1.74 -7.85 32.70
C SER A 197 -1.30 -9.30 32.47
N PHE A 198 -0.61 -9.53 31.35
CA PHE A 198 0.08 -10.77 31.02
C PHE A 198 1.50 -10.82 31.60
N ARG A 199 1.98 -9.70 32.17
CA ARG A 199 3.34 -9.58 32.75
C ARG A 199 3.34 -9.52 34.28
N ASP A 200 2.27 -9.01 34.89
CA ASP A 200 2.12 -8.92 36.34
C ASP A 200 1.21 -10.03 36.87
N ILE A 201 1.81 -11.20 37.08
CA ILE A 201 1.13 -12.37 37.62
C ILE A 201 1.91 -12.86 38.83
N GLN A 202 1.22 -13.00 39.96
CA GLN A 202 1.83 -13.36 41.24
C GLN A 202 1.26 -14.67 41.74
N ILE A 203 2.13 -15.51 42.31
CA ILE A 203 1.75 -16.70 43.05
C ILE A 203 1.93 -16.43 44.54
N LEU A 204 0.82 -16.46 45.28
CA LEU A 204 0.76 -16.24 46.71
C LEU A 204 0.58 -17.59 47.43
N ARG A 205 1.27 -17.73 48.56
CA ARG A 205 1.05 -18.82 49.52
C ARG A 205 1.07 -18.24 50.91
N ASN A 206 0.05 -18.54 51.73
CA ASN A 206 -0.12 -17.95 53.06
C ASN A 206 0.00 -16.41 53.04
N ASN A 207 -0.67 -15.77 52.07
CA ASN A 207 -0.68 -14.31 51.84
C ASN A 207 0.69 -13.67 51.54
N SER A 208 1.72 -14.44 51.23
CA SER A 208 3.04 -13.93 50.82
C SER A 208 3.32 -14.25 49.35
N VAL A 209 3.89 -13.30 48.61
CA VAL A 209 4.33 -13.52 47.23
C VAL A 209 5.52 -14.48 47.23
N ILE A 210 5.34 -15.64 46.61
CA ILE A 210 6.39 -16.66 46.49
C ILE A 210 7.09 -16.55 45.14
N LYS A 211 6.36 -16.16 44.09
CA LYS A 211 6.91 -16.06 42.73
C LYS A 211 6.12 -15.06 41.87
N ASN A 212 6.85 -14.33 41.04
CA ASN A 212 6.29 -13.51 39.96
C ASN A 212 6.46 -14.26 38.63
N ILE A 213 5.49 -14.12 37.75
CA ILE A 213 5.38 -14.81 36.48
C ILE A 213 5.12 -13.79 35.38
N ASP A 214 5.92 -13.84 34.33
CA ASP A 214 5.77 -13.02 33.12
C ASP A 214 5.48 -13.93 31.93
N LEU A 215 4.27 -13.85 31.36
CA LEU A 215 3.90 -14.68 30.22
C LEU A 215 4.61 -14.26 28.92
N TYR A 216 5.22 -13.07 28.87
CA TYR A 216 6.02 -12.65 27.71
C TYR A 216 7.28 -13.51 27.56
N ASP A 217 7.83 -14.06 28.65
CA ASP A 217 8.95 -15.01 28.57
C ASP A 217 8.55 -16.26 27.78
N PHE A 218 7.33 -16.76 27.98
CA PHE A 218 6.80 -17.85 27.18
C PHE A 218 6.50 -17.41 25.73
N LEU A 219 5.79 -16.29 25.55
CA LEU A 219 5.34 -15.84 24.23
C LEU A 219 6.48 -15.41 23.29
N LEU A 220 7.57 -14.87 23.83
CA LEU A 220 8.70 -14.36 23.06
C LEU A 220 9.91 -15.31 23.04
N LYS A 221 10.15 -16.05 24.13
CA LYS A 221 11.36 -16.90 24.29
C LYS A 221 11.05 -18.39 24.38
N GLY A 222 9.78 -18.78 24.48
CA GLY A 222 9.37 -20.18 24.68
C GLY A 222 9.76 -20.74 26.06
N GLN A 223 10.08 -19.87 27.02
CA GLN A 223 10.51 -20.28 28.36
C GLN A 223 9.31 -20.40 29.28
N MET A 224 9.16 -21.54 29.95
CA MET A 224 8.08 -21.80 30.89
C MET A 224 8.66 -22.15 32.26
N ASP A 225 8.36 -21.30 33.24
CA ASP A 225 8.74 -21.52 34.63
C ASP A 225 7.75 -22.46 35.33
N LEU A 226 8.15 -23.70 35.54
CA LEU A 226 7.35 -24.66 36.30
C LEU A 226 7.32 -24.29 37.79
N PHE A 227 6.13 -24.25 38.39
CA PHE A 227 5.94 -23.97 39.80
C PHE A 227 5.20 -25.14 40.48
N PRO A 228 5.71 -25.66 41.62
CA PRO A 228 5.05 -26.73 42.35
C PRO A 228 3.89 -26.18 43.20
N PHE A 229 2.69 -26.21 42.63
CA PHE A 229 1.47 -25.74 43.30
C PHE A 229 1.09 -26.61 44.50
N ARG A 230 0.50 -25.97 45.50
CA ARG A 230 -0.11 -26.59 46.69
C ARG A 230 -1.55 -26.15 46.81
N SER A 231 -2.36 -26.99 47.44
CA SER A 231 -3.74 -26.62 47.78
C SER A 231 -3.76 -25.35 48.64
N GLY A 232 -4.56 -24.37 48.21
CA GLY A 232 -4.66 -23.06 48.86
C GLY A 232 -3.72 -21.98 48.30
N ASP A 233 -2.85 -22.31 47.34
CA ASP A 233 -2.11 -21.28 46.59
C ASP A 233 -3.08 -20.37 45.82
N VAL A 234 -2.68 -19.12 45.59
CA VAL A 234 -3.45 -18.14 44.84
C VAL A 234 -2.63 -17.62 43.68
N ILE A 235 -3.19 -17.66 42.48
CA ILE A 235 -2.70 -16.95 41.30
C ILE A 235 -3.47 -15.62 41.23
N LEU A 236 -2.75 -14.53 41.43
CA LEU A 236 -3.28 -13.17 41.36
C LEU A 236 -2.77 -12.50 40.09
N VAL A 237 -3.70 -12.10 39.21
CA VAL A 237 -3.38 -11.33 38.00
C VAL A 237 -3.59 -9.85 38.27
N GLY A 238 -2.55 -9.04 38.04
CA GLY A 238 -2.59 -7.59 38.21
C GLY A 238 -3.25 -6.86 37.03
N ASN A 239 -3.35 -5.54 37.17
CA ASN A 239 -3.86 -4.66 36.12
C ASN A 239 -2.74 -4.24 35.17
N VAL A 240 -3.05 -4.13 33.87
CA VAL A 240 -2.13 -3.55 32.88
C VAL A 240 -1.85 -2.08 33.22
N GLN A 241 -0.57 -1.69 33.23
CA GLN A 241 -0.14 -0.32 33.55
C GLN A 241 0.59 0.36 32.39
N ASN A 242 1.62 -0.29 31.87
CA ASN A 242 2.46 0.25 30.81
C ASN A 242 2.21 -0.52 29.52
N TYR A 243 1.69 0.14 28.49
CA TYR A 243 1.38 -0.49 27.21
C TYR A 243 1.52 0.47 26.03
N ALA A 244 1.70 -0.06 24.84
CA ALA A 244 1.64 0.70 23.58
C ALA A 244 0.84 -0.10 22.54
N PHE A 245 0.23 0.62 21.60
CA PHE A 245 -0.49 0.04 20.47
C PHE A 245 0.39 0.06 19.22
N VAL A 246 0.34 -1.01 18.43
CA VAL A 246 1.09 -1.12 17.18
C VAL A 246 0.14 -1.37 16.01
N ASN A 247 0.32 -0.62 14.93
CA ASN A 247 -0.37 -0.76 13.65
C ASN A 247 0.59 -0.59 12.46
N GLY A 248 0.08 -0.71 11.24
CA GLY A 248 0.82 -0.51 9.99
C GLY A 248 1.50 -1.77 9.48
N ASP A 249 2.69 -1.62 8.88
CA ASP A 249 3.45 -2.70 8.24
C ASP A 249 4.19 -3.61 9.24
N VAL A 250 3.40 -4.28 10.07
CA VAL A 250 3.84 -5.25 11.09
C VAL A 250 3.12 -6.59 10.93
N GLN A 251 3.69 -7.65 11.52
CA GLN A 251 3.04 -8.97 11.57
C GLN A 251 1.98 -9.06 12.66
N ARG A 252 2.14 -8.32 13.75
CA ARG A 252 1.32 -8.42 14.97
C ARG A 252 0.82 -7.02 15.38
N PRO A 253 -0.27 -6.52 14.78
CA PRO A 253 -0.84 -5.21 15.08
C PRO A 253 -1.68 -5.25 16.36
N PHE A 254 -1.00 -5.33 17.50
CA PHE A 254 -1.61 -5.57 18.81
C PHE A 254 -1.25 -4.47 19.82
N ARG A 255 -1.93 -4.49 20.97
CA ARG A 255 -1.46 -3.87 22.21
C ARG A 255 -0.37 -4.73 22.84
N PHE A 256 0.79 -4.13 23.11
CA PHE A 256 1.91 -4.75 23.80
C PHE A 256 2.11 -4.08 25.17
N GLU A 257 2.42 -4.88 26.18
CA GLU A 257 2.80 -4.38 27.50
C GLU A 257 4.30 -4.07 27.53
N LEU A 258 4.64 -2.90 28.05
CA LEU A 258 5.99 -2.35 28.05
C LEU A 258 6.73 -2.75 29.33
N SER A 259 8.01 -3.07 29.18
CA SER A 259 8.94 -3.39 30.26
C SER A 259 10.37 -3.17 29.76
N ASN A 260 11.38 -3.62 30.51
CA ASN A 260 12.79 -3.39 30.17
C ASN A 260 13.22 -4.01 28.83
N ASP A 261 12.55 -5.06 28.36
CA ASP A 261 12.79 -5.73 27.08
C ASP A 261 12.00 -5.11 25.89
N ILE A 262 11.01 -4.26 26.18
CA ILE A 262 10.25 -3.47 25.21
C ILE A 262 10.23 -2.02 25.69
N LYS A 263 11.38 -1.34 25.58
CA LYS A 263 11.56 0.03 26.08
C LYS A 263 11.56 1.06 24.95
N THR A 264 12.09 0.67 23.80
CA THR A 264 12.28 1.56 22.65
C THR A 264 11.37 1.20 21.49
N LEU A 265 11.20 2.15 20.58
CA LEU A 265 10.52 1.92 19.30
C LEU A 265 11.16 0.78 18.49
N ALA A 266 12.49 0.59 18.61
CA ALA A 266 13.19 -0.53 17.99
C ALA A 266 12.80 -1.89 18.61
N ASP A 267 12.65 -1.95 19.93
CA ASP A 267 12.21 -3.17 20.61
C ASP A 267 10.79 -3.53 20.21
N LEU A 268 9.89 -2.53 20.16
CA LEU A 268 8.51 -2.71 19.75
C LEU A 268 8.41 -3.16 18.28
N ALA A 269 9.22 -2.58 17.39
CA ALA A 269 9.32 -3.03 16.00
C ALA A 269 9.75 -4.50 15.90
N ARG A 270 10.70 -4.94 16.74
CA ARG A 270 11.17 -6.33 16.78
C ARG A 270 10.09 -7.30 17.25
N VAL A 271 9.42 -7.01 18.37
CA VAL A 271 8.41 -7.93 18.96
C VAL A 271 7.09 -7.96 18.19
N SER A 272 6.73 -6.84 17.55
CA SER A 272 5.56 -6.76 16.65
C SER A 272 5.81 -7.39 15.27
N GLY A 273 7.07 -7.68 14.94
CA GLY A 273 7.46 -8.21 13.64
C GLY A 273 7.30 -7.18 12.53
N ALA A 274 7.81 -5.97 12.73
CA ALA A 274 7.87 -4.94 11.68
C ALA A 274 8.56 -5.50 10.42
N LYS A 275 7.90 -5.34 9.27
CA LYS A 275 8.40 -5.89 8.01
C LYS A 275 9.74 -5.25 7.64
N PRO A 276 10.62 -5.95 6.89
CA PRO A 276 11.90 -5.39 6.46
C PRO A 276 11.77 -4.07 5.70
N ILE A 277 10.65 -3.87 5.00
CA ILE A 277 10.35 -2.69 4.19
C ILE A 277 10.07 -1.42 5.02
N VAL A 278 9.87 -1.52 6.34
CA VAL A 278 9.60 -0.35 7.18
C VAL A 278 10.83 0.55 7.25
N THR A 279 10.63 1.84 7.00
CA THR A 279 11.66 2.90 7.02
C THR A 279 11.40 3.96 8.08
N ASN A 280 10.14 4.13 8.48
CA ASN A 280 9.70 5.16 9.41
C ASN A 280 8.56 4.65 10.29
N ALA A 281 8.35 5.35 11.40
CA ALA A 281 7.19 5.15 12.26
C ALA A 281 6.63 6.50 12.68
N ILE A 282 5.31 6.55 12.77
CA ILE A 282 4.57 7.67 13.36
C ILE A 282 4.19 7.24 14.77
N VAL A 283 4.56 8.04 15.76
CA VAL A 283 4.22 7.82 17.17
C VAL A 283 3.29 8.94 17.60
N LYS A 284 2.10 8.56 18.05
CA LYS A 284 1.15 9.45 18.72
C LYS A 284 1.23 9.20 20.21
N SER A 285 1.58 10.23 20.96
CA SER A 285 1.73 10.17 22.42
C SER A 285 0.77 11.15 23.09
N TYR A 286 0.11 10.71 24.15
CA TYR A 286 -0.84 11.53 24.90
C TYR A 286 -0.11 12.11 26.12
N GLY A 287 0.22 13.41 26.07
CA GLY A 287 0.94 14.10 27.13
C GLY A 287 0.07 14.33 28.38
N GLU A 288 0.72 14.44 29.54
CA GLU A 288 0.04 14.78 30.81
C GLU A 288 -0.61 16.17 30.78
N ASP A 289 -0.14 17.07 29.90
CA ASP A 289 -0.72 18.38 29.64
C ASP A 289 -1.98 18.32 28.74
N HIS A 290 -2.53 17.12 28.52
CA HIS A 290 -3.69 16.85 27.67
C HIS A 290 -3.47 17.22 26.19
N LYS A 291 -2.21 17.30 25.75
CA LYS A 291 -1.88 17.50 24.33
C LYS A 291 -1.50 16.19 23.66
N LEU A 292 -1.90 16.08 22.40
CA LEU A 292 -1.47 15.02 21.51
C LEU A 292 -0.16 15.44 20.83
N ASP A 293 0.92 14.71 21.10
CA ASP A 293 2.19 14.82 20.37
C ASP A 293 2.19 13.78 19.23
N VAL A 294 2.45 14.24 18.01
CA VAL A 294 2.56 13.39 16.82
C VAL A 294 3.93 13.60 16.23
N SER A 295 4.79 12.59 16.38
CA SER A 295 6.17 12.65 15.95
C SER A 295 6.48 11.52 14.96
N ALA A 296 7.17 11.86 13.88
CA ALA A 296 7.65 10.89 12.89
C ALA A 296 9.15 10.62 13.12
N TYR A 297 9.51 9.34 13.12
CA TYR A 297 10.89 8.91 13.33
C TYR A 297 11.34 8.02 12.18
N ASN A 298 12.58 8.22 11.73
CA ASN A 298 13.21 7.28 10.82
C ASN A 298 13.73 6.04 11.57
N LYS A 299 13.94 4.95 10.84
CA LYS A 299 14.42 3.67 11.40
C LYS A 299 15.73 3.80 12.18
N MET A 300 16.61 4.72 11.79
CA MET A 300 17.89 4.95 12.49
C MET A 300 17.71 5.59 13.88
N GLN A 301 16.57 6.26 14.11
CA GLN A 301 16.23 6.87 15.39
C GLN A 301 15.50 5.89 16.33
N PHE A 302 14.96 4.76 15.85
CA PHE A 302 14.11 3.87 16.63
C PHE A 302 14.74 3.41 17.96
N SER A 303 16.05 3.18 17.99
CA SER A 303 16.75 2.76 19.21
C SER A 303 16.88 3.85 20.29
N LYS A 304 16.61 5.11 19.93
CA LYS A 304 16.70 6.27 20.83
C LYS A 304 15.33 6.75 21.32
N VAL A 305 14.26 6.33 20.66
CA VAL A 305 12.89 6.73 21.00
C VAL A 305 12.36 5.83 22.10
N LEU A 306 12.17 6.39 23.28
CA LEU A 306 11.54 5.71 24.41
C LEU A 306 10.03 5.73 24.26
N LEU A 307 9.40 4.59 24.49
CA LEU A 307 7.95 4.46 24.47
C LEU A 307 7.35 4.89 25.81
N ARG A 308 6.16 5.48 25.75
CA ARG A 308 5.33 5.83 26.90
C ARG A 308 4.07 4.99 26.90
N THR A 309 3.44 4.91 28.07
CA THR A 309 2.15 4.22 28.18
C THR A 309 1.09 4.95 27.36
N GLY A 310 0.28 4.18 26.64
CA GLY A 310 -0.74 4.70 25.73
C GLY A 310 -0.24 5.16 24.37
N ASP A 311 1.06 5.07 24.06
CA ASP A 311 1.58 5.44 22.75
C ASP A 311 0.93 4.59 21.65
N GLU A 312 0.51 5.24 20.56
CA GLU A 312 0.08 4.57 19.34
C GLU A 312 1.17 4.68 18.28
N VAL A 313 1.68 3.55 17.84
CA VAL A 313 2.79 3.45 16.89
C VAL A 313 2.32 2.85 15.58
N GLU A 314 2.56 3.56 14.49
CA GLU A 314 2.24 3.10 13.14
C GLU A 314 3.51 3.03 12.29
N PHE A 315 3.87 1.83 11.85
CA PHE A 315 5.06 1.59 11.03
C PHE A 315 4.73 1.66 9.55
N HIS A 316 5.53 2.40 8.76
CA HIS A 316 5.30 2.60 7.34
C HIS A 316 6.58 2.43 6.49
N PRO A 317 6.42 2.03 5.22
CA PRO A 317 7.43 2.18 4.18
C PRO A 317 7.29 3.56 3.51
N GLU A 318 8.39 4.29 3.44
CA GLU A 318 8.51 5.60 2.79
C GLU A 318 9.76 5.59 1.92
N TYR A 319 9.58 5.21 0.66
CA TYR A 319 10.63 5.13 -0.34
C TYR A 319 10.49 6.29 -1.32
N VAL A 320 11.57 7.05 -1.49
CA VAL A 320 11.66 8.07 -2.53
C VAL A 320 12.36 7.43 -3.73
N SER A 321 11.68 7.33 -4.87
CA SER A 321 12.33 6.88 -6.10
C SER A 321 13.40 7.89 -6.51
N GLU A 322 14.64 7.45 -6.69
CA GLU A 322 15.73 8.26 -7.26
C GLU A 322 15.71 8.27 -8.79
N ASN A 323 14.94 7.36 -9.39
CA ASN A 323 14.85 7.21 -10.84
C ASN A 323 13.49 7.67 -11.36
N ILE A 324 13.48 8.08 -12.62
CA ILE A 324 12.31 8.38 -13.43
C ILE A 324 12.27 7.44 -14.63
N THR A 325 11.07 7.15 -15.10
CA THR A 325 10.84 6.39 -16.32
C THR A 325 10.36 7.35 -17.40
N ILE A 326 11.06 7.39 -18.52
CA ILE A 326 10.69 8.19 -19.69
C ILE A 326 10.43 7.28 -20.89
N SER A 327 9.62 7.75 -21.82
CA SER A 327 9.35 7.05 -23.08
C SER A 327 9.99 7.79 -24.25
N VAL A 328 10.74 7.09 -25.10
CA VAL A 328 11.26 7.59 -26.37
C VAL A 328 10.45 6.96 -27.50
N ASN A 329 9.78 7.79 -28.29
CA ASN A 329 8.96 7.40 -29.43
C ASN A 329 9.55 7.97 -30.74
N GLY A 330 9.00 7.52 -31.87
CA GLY A 330 9.32 8.05 -33.19
C GLY A 330 10.46 7.31 -33.86
N GLU A 331 11.24 8.02 -34.66
CA GLU A 331 12.27 7.46 -35.55
C GLU A 331 13.60 7.26 -34.78
N HIS A 332 13.83 6.06 -34.25
CA HIS A 332 15.10 5.67 -33.63
C HIS A 332 15.22 4.13 -33.56
N ASN A 333 16.44 3.60 -33.37
CA ASN A 333 16.73 2.16 -33.26
C ASN A 333 16.98 1.73 -31.80
N GLY A 334 16.54 2.53 -30.84
CA GLY A 334 16.81 2.38 -29.40
C GLY A 334 15.65 1.75 -28.63
N LEU A 335 15.82 1.62 -27.31
CA LEU A 335 14.73 1.22 -26.42
C LEU A 335 13.65 2.31 -26.36
N LYS A 336 12.39 1.88 -26.34
CA LYS A 336 11.22 2.77 -26.20
C LYS A 336 11.06 3.33 -24.78
N THR A 337 11.51 2.61 -23.77
CA THR A 337 11.42 3.03 -22.37
C THR A 337 12.81 3.07 -21.77
N LEU A 338 13.15 4.19 -21.12
CA LEU A 338 14.43 4.38 -20.43
C LEU A 338 14.17 4.70 -18.95
N VAL A 339 14.99 4.12 -18.08
CA VAL A 339 15.01 4.45 -16.65
C VAL A 339 16.29 5.23 -16.38
N VAL A 340 16.15 6.44 -15.87
CA VAL A 340 17.27 7.37 -15.62
C VAL A 340 17.13 8.03 -14.26
N GLY A 341 18.22 8.59 -13.72
CA GLY A 341 18.19 9.30 -12.45
C GLY A 341 17.37 10.60 -12.54
N LYS A 342 16.75 11.00 -11.43
CA LYS A 342 16.14 12.33 -11.30
C LYS A 342 17.17 13.43 -11.57
N GLY A 343 16.76 14.47 -12.28
CA GLY A 343 17.65 15.57 -12.70
C GLY A 343 18.31 15.35 -14.06
N THR A 344 18.12 14.19 -14.70
CA THR A 344 18.59 13.95 -16.08
C THR A 344 17.93 14.92 -17.05
N THR A 345 18.73 15.50 -17.95
CA THR A 345 18.29 16.49 -18.94
C THR A 345 17.93 15.84 -20.28
N LEU A 346 17.23 16.57 -21.15
CA LEU A 346 16.99 16.15 -22.52
C LEU A 346 18.29 15.99 -23.31
N GLU A 347 19.33 16.78 -23.00
CA GLU A 347 20.64 16.63 -23.64
C GLU A 347 21.26 15.26 -23.31
N ASP A 348 21.21 14.85 -22.04
CA ASP A 348 21.72 13.56 -21.60
C ASP A 348 20.99 12.40 -22.31
N ILE A 349 19.66 12.50 -22.41
CA ILE A 349 18.88 11.49 -23.14
C ILE A 349 19.18 11.52 -24.64
N SER A 350 19.37 12.69 -25.24
CA SER A 350 19.66 12.80 -26.68
C SER A 350 20.92 12.02 -27.07
N LYS A 351 21.89 11.87 -26.15
CA LYS A 351 23.12 11.08 -26.32
C LYS A 351 22.88 9.57 -26.20
N LEU A 352 21.85 9.17 -25.43
CA LEU A 352 21.46 7.77 -25.24
C LEU A 352 20.56 7.23 -26.36
N ILE A 353 19.84 8.11 -27.05
CA ILE A 353 18.99 7.74 -28.18
C ILE A 353 19.85 7.23 -29.34
N LYS A 354 19.61 5.96 -29.73
CA LYS A 354 20.22 5.36 -30.94
C LYS A 354 19.55 5.91 -32.20
N ALA A 355 20.02 7.05 -32.68
CA ALA A 355 19.54 7.66 -33.92
C ALA A 355 19.87 6.81 -35.16
N ASN A 356 19.07 6.93 -36.20
CA ASN A 356 19.29 6.37 -37.53
C ASN A 356 19.32 7.50 -38.59
N PRO A 357 19.58 7.23 -39.89
CA PRO A 357 19.69 8.29 -40.90
C PRO A 357 18.45 9.19 -41.02
N GLN A 358 17.26 8.65 -40.73
CA GLN A 358 15.98 9.35 -40.79
C GLN A 358 15.64 10.09 -39.49
N SER A 359 16.31 9.82 -38.37
CA SER A 359 16.07 10.52 -37.10
C SER A 359 16.43 12.01 -37.17
N ASN A 360 15.49 12.89 -36.83
CA ASN A 360 15.74 14.32 -36.70
C ASN A 360 16.06 14.72 -35.25
N MET A 361 17.32 14.54 -34.85
CA MET A 361 17.81 14.86 -33.50
C MET A 361 17.88 16.36 -33.18
N GLN A 362 17.68 17.24 -34.16
CA GLN A 362 17.67 18.70 -33.95
C GLN A 362 16.27 19.23 -33.60
N ALA A 363 15.24 18.40 -33.75
CA ALA A 363 13.84 18.76 -33.55
C ALA A 363 13.17 17.84 -32.52
N LEU A 364 13.90 17.36 -31.51
CA LEU A 364 13.32 16.55 -30.44
C LEU A 364 12.15 17.28 -29.78
N GLN A 365 11.06 16.55 -29.54
CA GLN A 365 9.85 17.06 -28.92
C GLN A 365 9.68 16.39 -27.56
N VAL A 366 9.30 17.17 -26.55
CA VAL A 366 8.99 16.64 -25.21
C VAL A 366 7.53 16.91 -24.91
N PHE A 367 6.82 15.87 -24.48
CA PHE A 367 5.42 15.92 -24.09
C PHE A 367 5.28 15.55 -22.62
N ARG A 368 4.65 16.45 -21.85
CA ARG A 368 4.48 16.32 -20.41
C ARG A 368 3.01 16.43 -20.02
N LYS A 369 2.52 15.46 -19.24
CA LYS A 369 1.13 15.41 -18.78
C LYS A 369 0.73 16.65 -17.96
N GLY A 370 1.62 17.12 -17.09
CA GLY A 370 1.40 18.35 -16.32
C GLY A 370 1.18 19.57 -17.21
N VAL A 371 2.00 19.73 -18.25
CA VAL A 371 1.86 20.80 -19.24
C VAL A 371 0.55 20.68 -20.02
N ALA A 372 0.15 19.47 -20.40
CA ALA A 372 -1.15 19.23 -21.07
C ALA A 372 -2.32 19.67 -20.19
N ARG A 373 -2.30 19.34 -18.89
CA ARG A 373 -3.31 19.77 -17.92
C ARG A 373 -3.36 21.30 -17.82
N THR A 374 -2.21 21.96 -17.65
CA THR A 374 -2.16 23.43 -17.58
C THR A 374 -2.66 24.09 -18.87
N GLN A 375 -2.28 23.58 -20.04
CA GLN A 375 -2.79 24.06 -21.33
C GLN A 375 -4.32 23.93 -21.41
N LYS A 376 -4.87 22.81 -20.92
CA LYS A 376 -6.32 22.57 -20.91
C LYS A 376 -7.06 23.53 -19.99
N GLU A 377 -6.52 23.79 -18.80
CA GLU A 377 -7.06 24.75 -17.84
C GLU A 377 -7.09 26.18 -18.42
N LEU A 378 -6.01 26.59 -19.10
CA LEU A 378 -5.94 27.89 -19.77
C LEU A 378 -6.99 28.02 -20.88
N ILE A 379 -7.10 27.02 -21.76
CA ILE A 379 -8.12 27.01 -22.82
C ILE A 379 -9.53 27.09 -22.22
N ASN A 380 -9.81 26.29 -21.18
CA ASN A 380 -11.13 26.28 -20.52
C ASN A 380 -11.46 27.64 -19.86
N ALA A 381 -10.47 28.31 -19.27
CA ALA A 381 -10.66 29.64 -18.70
C ALA A 381 -11.03 30.67 -19.77
N GLN A 382 -10.34 30.66 -20.91
CA GLN A 382 -10.66 31.55 -22.04
C GLN A 382 -12.02 31.24 -22.67
N LEU A 383 -12.37 29.96 -22.79
CA LEU A 383 -13.69 29.54 -23.27
C LEU A 383 -14.81 30.02 -22.35
N LYS A 384 -14.60 30.01 -21.03
CA LYS A 384 -15.57 30.53 -20.05
C LYS A 384 -15.73 32.05 -20.14
N GLU A 385 -14.64 32.78 -20.35
CA GLU A 385 -14.68 34.22 -20.56
C GLU A 385 -15.42 34.56 -21.87
N LEU A 386 -15.14 33.80 -22.94
CA LEU A 386 -15.86 33.92 -24.22
C LEU A 386 -17.36 33.60 -24.08
N GLU A 387 -17.70 32.56 -23.34
CA GLU A 387 -19.09 32.19 -23.00
C GLU A 387 -19.81 33.34 -22.30
N THR A 388 -19.15 33.96 -21.32
CA THR A 388 -19.70 35.11 -20.59
C THR A 388 -19.97 36.28 -21.53
N LEU A 389 -18.98 36.67 -22.35
CA LEU A 389 -19.14 37.78 -23.31
C LEU A 389 -20.24 37.53 -24.35
N ALA A 390 -20.36 36.28 -24.82
CA ALA A 390 -21.42 35.92 -25.77
C ALA A 390 -22.83 36.10 -25.15
N LEU A 391 -22.98 35.82 -23.86
CA LEU A 391 -24.26 35.88 -23.14
C LEU A 391 -24.59 37.25 -22.55
N THR A 392 -23.60 38.10 -22.24
CA THR A 392 -23.82 39.40 -21.56
C THR A 392 -23.88 40.61 -22.49
N SER A 393 -23.67 40.44 -23.80
CA SER A 393 -23.70 41.56 -24.76
C SER A 393 -25.12 42.16 -24.90
N SER A 394 -25.32 43.44 -24.54
CA SER A 394 -26.65 44.10 -24.47
C SER A 394 -27.20 44.60 -25.81
N SER A 395 -28.51 44.49 -26.08
CA SER A 395 -29.18 44.94 -27.34
C SER A 395 -30.04 46.18 -27.18
N VAL A 396 -29.99 47.07 -28.18
CA VAL A 396 -30.81 48.29 -28.25
C VAL A 396 -32.00 48.13 -29.22
N THR A 397 -31.97 47.18 -30.17
CA THR A 397 -33.07 46.94 -31.14
C THR A 397 -33.47 45.47 -31.23
N ALA A 398 -34.74 45.19 -31.56
CA ALA A 398 -35.28 43.83 -31.68
C ALA A 398 -34.64 43.03 -32.84
N GLN A 399 -34.35 43.68 -33.98
CA GLN A 399 -33.61 43.04 -35.08
C GLN A 399 -32.16 42.74 -34.71
N GLY A 400 -31.49 43.62 -33.95
CA GLY A 400 -30.15 43.37 -33.42
C GLY A 400 -30.08 42.25 -32.39
N ALA A 401 -31.18 42.01 -31.64
CA ALA A 401 -31.28 40.92 -30.68
C ALA A 401 -31.35 39.54 -31.35
N ALA A 402 -32.08 39.40 -32.46
CA ALA A 402 -32.19 38.13 -33.21
C ALA A 402 -30.85 37.72 -33.86
N ILE A 403 -30.14 38.67 -34.48
CA ILE A 403 -28.82 38.44 -35.08
C ILE A 403 -27.83 37.98 -34.00
N ARG A 404 -27.90 38.56 -32.80
CA ARG A 404 -27.01 38.18 -31.70
C ARG A 404 -27.35 36.88 -31.02
N ALA A 405 -28.63 36.53 -30.90
CA ALA A 405 -29.01 35.20 -30.45
C ALA A 405 -28.42 34.12 -31.38
N GLN A 406 -28.43 34.36 -32.69
CA GLN A 406 -27.82 33.46 -33.67
C GLN A 406 -26.29 33.43 -33.56
N GLN A 407 -25.62 34.58 -33.39
CA GLN A 407 -24.17 34.63 -33.18
C GLN A 407 -23.74 33.94 -31.87
N ALA A 408 -24.45 34.18 -30.77
CA ALA A 408 -24.21 33.53 -29.49
C ALA A 408 -24.35 32.01 -29.60
N LYS A 409 -25.35 31.52 -30.35
CA LYS A 409 -25.50 30.08 -30.63
C LYS A 409 -24.26 29.51 -31.33
N THR A 410 -23.76 30.15 -32.38
CA THR A 410 -22.54 29.69 -33.09
C THR A 410 -21.30 29.73 -32.19
N ILE A 411 -21.18 30.74 -31.31
CA ILE A 411 -20.08 30.81 -30.34
C ILE A 411 -20.17 29.69 -29.30
N LEU A 412 -21.37 29.39 -28.81
CA LEU A 412 -21.59 28.27 -27.88
C LEU A 412 -21.28 26.92 -28.53
N GLU A 413 -21.65 26.73 -29.80
CA GLU A 413 -21.29 25.52 -30.58
C GLU A 413 -19.77 25.38 -30.74
N PHE A 414 -19.07 26.48 -31.06
CA PHE A 414 -17.60 26.52 -31.05
C PHE A 414 -17.05 26.14 -29.67
N ILE A 415 -17.58 26.71 -28.59
CA ILE A 415 -17.12 26.42 -27.23
C ILE A 415 -17.29 24.93 -26.90
N GLN A 416 -18.40 24.31 -27.27
CA GLN A 416 -18.63 22.88 -27.04
C GLN A 416 -17.60 22.03 -27.77
N ARG A 417 -17.30 22.33 -29.05
CA ARG A 417 -16.28 21.63 -29.83
C ARG A 417 -14.87 21.86 -29.27
N ALA A 418 -14.54 23.11 -28.91
CA ALA A 418 -13.25 23.48 -28.32
C ALA A 418 -13.02 22.84 -26.94
N LYS A 419 -14.08 22.66 -26.13
CA LYS A 419 -14.03 21.94 -24.84
C LYS A 419 -13.64 20.46 -24.99
N GLN A 420 -13.79 19.84 -26.16
CA GLN A 420 -13.41 18.45 -26.41
C GLN A 420 -11.93 18.30 -26.80
N VAL A 421 -11.23 19.39 -27.11
CA VAL A 421 -9.83 19.33 -27.56
C VAL A 421 -8.90 18.91 -26.42
N GLU A 422 -8.03 17.93 -26.68
CA GLU A 422 -7.00 17.47 -25.74
C GLU A 422 -5.61 17.99 -26.14
N PRO A 423 -4.99 18.88 -25.33
CA PRO A 423 -3.60 19.28 -25.49
C PRO A 423 -2.64 18.11 -25.39
N LYS A 424 -1.58 18.10 -26.22
CA LYS A 424 -0.52 17.08 -26.14
C LYS A 424 0.49 17.35 -25.03
N GLY A 425 0.49 18.55 -24.44
CA GLY A 425 1.47 18.93 -23.41
C GLY A 425 2.88 19.13 -23.96
N GLN A 426 3.00 19.58 -25.21
CA GLN A 426 4.29 19.80 -25.85
C GLN A 426 5.02 20.98 -25.18
N ILE A 427 6.27 20.75 -24.79
CA ILE A 427 7.18 21.79 -24.30
C ILE A 427 7.83 22.45 -25.51
N VAL A 428 7.76 23.79 -25.56
CA VAL A 428 8.37 24.58 -26.65
C VAL A 428 9.87 24.69 -26.39
N ILE A 429 10.68 24.14 -27.28
CA ILE A 429 12.14 24.14 -27.19
C ILE A 429 12.69 24.93 -28.38
N ASP A 430 13.29 26.09 -28.12
CA ASP A 430 13.70 27.03 -29.17
C ASP A 430 14.79 26.46 -30.09
N ASN A 431 15.81 25.82 -29.53
CA ASN A 431 16.92 25.25 -30.28
C ASN A 431 17.61 24.10 -29.52
N PRO A 432 18.44 23.28 -30.19
CA PRO A 432 19.14 22.16 -29.55
C PRO A 432 20.03 22.53 -28.36
N LYS A 433 20.51 23.78 -28.25
CA LYS A 433 21.29 24.22 -27.08
C LYS A 433 20.44 24.31 -25.82
N SER A 434 19.12 24.47 -25.97
CA SER A 434 18.18 24.49 -24.85
C SER A 434 17.93 23.10 -24.24
N TYR A 435 18.43 22.01 -24.84
CA TYR A 435 18.23 20.65 -24.33
C TYR A 435 18.83 20.44 -22.93
N ASN A 436 19.89 21.18 -22.58
CA ASN A 436 20.49 21.13 -21.25
C ASN A 436 19.60 21.73 -20.14
N SER A 437 18.75 22.68 -20.50
CA SER A 437 17.85 23.36 -19.56
C SER A 437 16.54 22.60 -19.36
N VAL A 438 16.25 21.61 -20.20
CA VAL A 438 15.04 20.80 -20.10
C VAL A 438 15.32 19.60 -19.20
N ILE A 439 15.01 19.74 -17.91
CA ILE A 439 15.02 18.63 -16.95
C ILE A 439 13.77 17.78 -17.16
N LEU A 440 13.97 16.47 -17.24
CA LEU A 440 12.89 15.52 -17.48
C LEU A 440 12.18 15.12 -16.19
N GLU A 441 10.89 14.86 -16.30
CA GLU A 441 10.02 14.38 -15.24
C GLU A 441 9.59 12.92 -15.48
N ASP A 442 9.15 12.26 -14.42
CA ASP A 442 8.61 10.90 -14.52
C ASP A 442 7.38 10.86 -15.44
N GLY A 443 7.42 9.95 -16.41
CA GLY A 443 6.38 9.81 -17.43
C GLY A 443 6.48 10.78 -18.61
N ASP A 444 7.54 11.59 -18.71
CA ASP A 444 7.78 12.41 -19.90
C ASP A 444 7.92 11.52 -21.15
N THR A 445 7.37 12.00 -22.26
CA THR A 445 7.48 11.35 -23.57
C THR A 445 8.32 12.21 -24.49
N ILE A 446 9.43 11.67 -24.97
CA ILE A 446 10.29 12.27 -25.95
C ILE A 446 9.95 11.66 -27.30
N ASN A 447 9.59 12.48 -28.27
CA ASN A 447 9.40 12.04 -29.64
C ASN A 447 10.59 12.47 -30.49
N VAL A 448 11.15 11.52 -31.24
CA VAL A 448 12.18 11.74 -32.25
C VAL A 448 11.48 11.83 -33.61
N PRO A 449 11.28 13.01 -34.19
CA PRO A 449 10.62 13.11 -35.48
C PRO A 449 11.48 12.49 -36.58
N SER A 450 10.86 11.99 -37.64
CA SER A 450 11.56 11.66 -38.88
C SER A 450 11.93 12.94 -39.64
N LYS A 451 13.06 12.91 -40.35
CA LYS A 451 13.42 13.94 -41.31
C LYS A 451 12.44 13.87 -42.47
N ASN A 452 11.56 14.84 -42.55
CA ASN A 452 10.71 15.04 -43.70
C ASN A 452 11.11 16.34 -44.41
N ASN A 453 10.99 16.36 -45.74
CA ASN A 453 11.25 17.53 -46.58
C ASN A 453 9.93 18.14 -47.04
N LEU A 454 8.95 18.27 -46.14
CA LEU A 454 7.63 18.78 -46.46
C LEU A 454 7.36 20.08 -45.71
N VAL A 455 6.58 20.98 -46.33
CA VAL A 455 5.94 22.13 -45.70
C VAL A 455 4.44 21.91 -45.82
N ILE A 456 3.75 21.87 -44.69
CA ILE A 456 2.29 21.75 -44.67
C ILE A 456 1.70 23.15 -44.73
N VAL A 457 0.73 23.39 -45.62
CA VAL A 457 -0.03 24.64 -45.66
C VAL A 457 -1.49 24.30 -45.38
N GLN A 458 -2.06 24.92 -44.35
CA GLN A 458 -3.42 24.64 -43.87
C GLN A 458 -4.14 25.91 -43.39
N GLY A 459 -5.45 25.79 -43.17
CA GLY A 459 -6.34 26.90 -42.83
C GLY A 459 -6.96 27.54 -44.08
N GLU A 460 -7.11 28.85 -44.08
CA GLU A 460 -7.78 29.63 -45.15
C GLU A 460 -6.89 29.86 -46.37
N VAL A 461 -6.58 28.78 -47.06
CA VAL A 461 -5.92 28.76 -48.37
C VAL A 461 -6.82 28.06 -49.37
N SER A 462 -6.62 28.31 -50.67
CA SER A 462 -7.49 27.72 -51.69
C SER A 462 -7.42 26.19 -51.70
N LEU A 463 -6.22 25.61 -51.50
CA LEU A 463 -5.98 24.17 -51.48
C LEU A 463 -5.00 23.81 -50.33
N PRO A 464 -5.51 23.46 -49.13
CA PRO A 464 -4.69 22.93 -48.06
C PRO A 464 -3.96 21.65 -48.50
N GLY A 465 -2.69 21.50 -48.12
CA GLY A 465 -1.89 20.37 -48.56
C GLY A 465 -0.47 20.33 -47.99
N ALA A 466 0.25 19.25 -48.32
CA ALA A 466 1.66 19.11 -48.00
C ALA A 466 2.48 19.28 -49.29
N PHE A 467 3.44 20.20 -49.25
CA PHE A 467 4.28 20.57 -50.39
C PHE A 467 5.73 20.21 -50.11
N VAL A 468 6.49 19.85 -51.14
CA VAL A 468 7.92 19.56 -50.99
C VAL A 468 8.67 20.85 -50.65
N TYR A 469 9.54 20.79 -49.65
CA TYR A 469 10.40 21.89 -49.25
C TYR A 469 11.48 22.15 -50.31
N ASP A 470 11.51 23.38 -50.81
CA ASP A 470 12.55 23.91 -51.67
C ASP A 470 13.41 24.95 -50.94
N LYS A 471 14.72 24.74 -50.97
CA LYS A 471 15.69 25.59 -50.27
C LYS A 471 15.67 27.02 -50.80
N GLY A 472 15.58 27.99 -49.89
CA GLY A 472 15.57 29.43 -50.20
C GLY A 472 14.21 29.97 -50.66
N LYS A 473 13.15 29.16 -50.64
CA LYS A 473 11.78 29.61 -50.86
C LYS A 473 11.17 30.10 -49.55
N ASP A 474 10.48 31.23 -49.64
CA ASP A 474 9.79 31.84 -48.50
C ASP A 474 8.35 31.31 -48.36
N LEU A 475 7.67 31.72 -47.28
CA LEU A 475 6.28 31.35 -47.02
C LEU A 475 5.34 31.71 -48.19
N ARG A 476 5.57 32.83 -48.88
CA ARG A 476 4.71 33.28 -49.99
C ARG A 476 4.72 32.29 -51.15
N TYR A 477 5.88 31.70 -51.44
CA TYR A 477 5.99 30.64 -52.44
C TYR A 477 5.05 29.47 -52.14
N TYR A 478 5.03 28.97 -50.89
CA TYR A 478 4.19 27.85 -50.49
C TYR A 478 2.69 28.20 -50.48
N ILE A 479 2.33 29.44 -50.12
CA ILE A 479 0.93 29.89 -50.22
C ILE A 479 0.46 29.94 -51.67
N ASN A 480 1.32 30.35 -52.60
CA ASN A 480 0.98 30.33 -54.03
C ASN A 480 0.83 28.90 -54.56
N LEU A 481 1.65 27.95 -54.08
CA LEU A 481 1.48 26.52 -54.38
C LEU A 481 0.13 25.98 -53.87
N ALA A 482 -0.34 26.48 -52.73
CA ALA A 482 -1.68 26.20 -52.19
C ALA A 482 -2.81 26.93 -52.93
N GLY A 483 -2.56 27.49 -54.12
CA GLY A 483 -3.55 28.21 -54.93
C GLY A 483 -3.80 29.65 -54.47
N GLY A 484 -3.02 30.15 -53.51
CA GLY A 484 -3.19 31.46 -52.90
C GLY A 484 -4.02 31.41 -51.61
N TYR A 485 -4.31 32.61 -51.10
CA TYR A 485 -5.17 32.79 -49.93
C TYR A 485 -6.63 32.54 -50.31
N GLY A 486 -7.39 31.92 -49.39
CA GLY A 486 -8.85 31.81 -49.51
C GLY A 486 -9.53 33.18 -49.40
N GLU A 487 -10.77 33.30 -49.88
CA GLU A 487 -11.52 34.57 -49.87
C GLU A 487 -11.66 35.17 -48.46
N ARG A 488 -11.71 34.30 -47.45
CA ARG A 488 -11.85 34.67 -46.05
C ARG A 488 -10.51 34.71 -45.31
N ALA A 489 -9.36 34.68 -45.97
CA ALA A 489 -8.07 34.63 -45.28
C ALA A 489 -7.67 35.96 -44.63
N ASP A 490 -7.16 35.90 -43.39
CA ASP A 490 -6.49 37.01 -42.71
C ASP A 490 -4.98 36.96 -42.97
N THR A 491 -4.54 37.69 -43.99
CA THR A 491 -3.12 37.78 -44.39
C THR A 491 -2.23 38.42 -43.33
N SER A 492 -2.79 39.07 -42.30
CA SER A 492 -2.04 39.61 -41.16
C SER A 492 -1.82 38.58 -40.04
N LYS A 493 -2.55 37.46 -40.07
CA LYS A 493 -2.53 36.40 -39.04
C LYS A 493 -2.15 35.04 -39.63
N VAL A 494 -0.97 35.01 -40.25
CA VAL A 494 -0.34 33.78 -40.70
C VAL A 494 0.68 33.32 -39.66
N LEU A 495 0.65 32.03 -39.34
CA LEU A 495 1.50 31.41 -38.33
C LEU A 495 2.38 30.33 -38.96
N VAL A 496 3.62 30.28 -38.51
CA VAL A 496 4.57 29.21 -38.86
C VAL A 496 4.79 28.39 -37.60
N ILE A 497 4.35 27.14 -37.63
CA ILE A 497 4.56 26.16 -36.58
C ILE A 497 5.73 25.28 -37.00
N ARG A 498 6.86 25.42 -36.29
CA ARG A 498 8.09 24.69 -36.54
C ARG A 498 7.98 23.25 -36.05
N SER A 499 8.82 22.36 -36.59
CA SER A 499 8.85 20.94 -36.21
C SER A 499 9.14 20.67 -34.73
N ASN A 500 9.84 21.59 -34.03
CA ASN A 500 10.05 21.53 -32.58
C ASN A 500 8.87 22.05 -31.74
N GLY A 501 7.76 22.45 -32.37
CA GLY A 501 6.56 22.98 -31.71
C GLY A 501 6.58 24.49 -31.44
N LYS A 502 7.65 25.20 -31.82
CA LYS A 502 7.68 26.66 -31.75
C LYS A 502 6.71 27.25 -32.78
N ALA A 503 5.81 28.11 -32.34
CA ALA A 503 4.94 28.88 -33.23
C ALA A 503 5.41 30.34 -33.28
N GLU A 504 5.52 30.89 -34.49
CA GLU A 504 5.89 32.29 -34.71
C GLU A 504 4.95 32.95 -35.73
N LYS A 505 4.67 34.24 -35.52
CA LYS A 505 3.88 35.04 -36.47
C LYS A 505 4.70 35.33 -37.70
N TYR A 506 4.06 35.30 -38.86
CA TYR A 506 4.73 35.62 -40.11
C TYR A 506 5.27 37.06 -40.12
N HIS A 507 6.52 37.21 -40.52
CA HIS A 507 7.15 38.48 -40.86
C HIS A 507 8.02 38.32 -42.10
N SER A 508 8.32 39.43 -42.78
CA SER A 508 9.22 39.41 -43.93
C SER A 508 10.60 38.89 -43.51
N GLY A 509 11.16 37.94 -44.26
CA GLY A 509 12.46 37.34 -43.98
C GLY A 509 12.45 36.07 -43.12
N ILE A 510 11.29 35.50 -42.77
CA ILE A 510 11.24 34.15 -42.16
C ILE A 510 11.70 33.12 -43.18
N ASP A 511 12.77 32.40 -42.85
CA ASP A 511 13.23 31.23 -43.61
C ASP A 511 12.38 30.00 -43.28
N MET A 512 11.90 29.32 -44.32
CA MET A 512 11.15 28.08 -44.19
C MET A 512 12.11 26.92 -43.99
N LYS A 513 11.72 25.99 -43.14
CA LYS A 513 12.48 24.79 -42.82
C LYS A 513 11.68 23.54 -43.16
N PRO A 514 12.37 22.43 -43.47
CA PRO A 514 11.74 21.12 -43.57
C PRO A 514 10.93 20.78 -42.31
N GLY A 515 9.68 20.38 -42.48
CA GLY A 515 8.75 20.02 -41.41
C GLY A 515 7.94 21.18 -40.83
N ASP A 516 8.06 22.39 -41.38
CA ASP A 516 7.24 23.52 -40.96
C ASP A 516 5.78 23.36 -41.42
N SER A 517 4.86 23.88 -40.60
CA SER A 517 3.44 24.00 -40.93
C SER A 517 3.05 25.48 -40.97
N VAL A 518 2.53 25.94 -42.09
CA VAL A 518 1.90 27.25 -42.28
C VAL A 518 0.42 27.14 -41.98
N LEU A 519 -0.06 27.97 -41.06
CA LEU A 519 -1.46 28.09 -40.71
C LEU A 519 -1.96 29.51 -41.05
N VAL A 520 -2.93 29.58 -41.94
CA VAL A 520 -3.63 30.82 -42.30
C VAL A 520 -4.97 30.86 -41.58
N LEU A 521 -5.19 31.88 -40.75
CA LEU A 521 -6.44 32.05 -40.02
C LEU A 521 -7.49 32.83 -40.85
N PRO A 522 -8.80 32.61 -40.63
CA PRO A 522 -9.85 33.40 -41.27
C PRO A 522 -9.99 34.82 -40.72
N LYS A 523 -10.31 35.75 -41.63
CA LYS A 523 -11.02 37.00 -41.37
C LYS A 523 -12.44 36.66 -40.94
N VAL A 524 -12.87 37.30 -39.88
CA VAL A 524 -14.25 37.26 -39.43
C VAL A 524 -14.72 38.71 -39.36
N ASP A 525 -15.69 39.04 -40.21
CA ASP A 525 -16.39 40.32 -40.15
C ASP A 525 -17.31 40.30 -38.94
N SER A 526 -16.89 40.94 -37.85
CA SER A 526 -17.66 41.04 -36.61
C SER A 526 -17.72 42.47 -36.13
N GLU A 527 -18.93 42.93 -35.78
CA GLU A 527 -19.16 44.23 -35.13
C GLU A 527 -18.57 44.27 -33.71
N ASN A 528 -18.33 43.10 -33.08
CA ASN A 528 -17.76 42.99 -31.73
C ASN A 528 -16.30 42.50 -31.78
N LEU A 529 -15.38 43.46 -31.95
CA LEU A 529 -13.94 43.23 -32.05
C LEU A 529 -13.35 42.43 -30.87
N GLN A 530 -13.94 42.53 -29.67
CA GLN A 530 -13.46 41.84 -28.48
C GLN A 530 -13.71 40.32 -28.54
N ILE A 531 -14.93 39.91 -28.88
CA ILE A 531 -15.29 38.48 -29.05
C ILE A 531 -14.42 37.84 -30.13
N PHE A 532 -14.21 38.54 -31.23
CA PHE A 532 -13.37 38.05 -32.33
C PHE A 532 -11.89 37.87 -31.91
N SER A 533 -11.34 38.83 -31.17
CA SER A 533 -9.96 38.72 -30.65
C SER A 533 -9.79 37.48 -29.78
N MET A 534 -10.76 37.21 -28.90
CA MET A 534 -10.74 36.02 -28.03
C MET A 534 -10.90 34.70 -28.78
N LEU A 535 -11.85 34.62 -29.72
CA LEU A 535 -11.99 33.44 -30.59
C LEU A 535 -10.67 33.13 -31.31
N THR A 536 -10.04 34.16 -31.87
CA THR A 536 -8.74 34.01 -32.55
C THR A 536 -7.65 33.53 -31.59
N GLN A 537 -7.61 34.05 -30.37
CA GLN A 537 -6.64 33.67 -29.35
C GLN A 537 -6.84 32.22 -28.86
N ILE A 538 -8.08 31.77 -28.72
CA ILE A 538 -8.40 30.40 -28.33
C ILE A 538 -8.03 29.43 -29.46
N LEU A 539 -8.39 29.75 -30.71
CA LEU A 539 -7.97 28.97 -31.88
C LEU A 539 -6.45 28.87 -31.97
N TYR A 540 -5.75 29.96 -31.68
CA TYR A 540 -4.29 30.00 -31.61
C TYR A 540 -3.74 29.06 -30.53
N GLN A 541 -4.26 29.13 -29.31
CA GLN A 541 -3.82 28.26 -28.22
C GLN A 541 -4.10 26.79 -28.51
N ILE A 542 -5.26 26.48 -29.08
CA ILE A 542 -5.61 25.13 -29.51
C ILE A 542 -4.62 24.64 -30.57
N ALA A 543 -4.37 25.43 -31.62
CA ALA A 543 -3.47 25.05 -32.70
C ALA A 543 -2.05 24.74 -32.19
N ILE A 544 -1.55 25.51 -31.23
CA ILE A 544 -0.24 25.25 -30.59
C ILE A 544 -0.29 24.01 -29.72
N ALA A 545 -1.34 23.84 -28.91
CA ALA A 545 -1.48 22.75 -27.97
C ALA A 545 -1.65 21.37 -28.64
N THR A 546 -2.26 21.32 -29.83
CA THR A 546 -2.55 20.08 -30.57
C THR A 546 -1.62 19.85 -31.76
N ASN A 547 -0.95 20.91 -32.24
CA ASN A 547 -0.17 20.94 -33.48
C ASN A 547 -1.02 20.65 -34.74
N VAL A 548 -2.35 20.81 -34.65
CA VAL A 548 -3.32 20.59 -35.74
C VAL A 548 -4.45 21.59 -35.59
N VAL A 549 -4.86 22.24 -36.69
CA VAL A 549 -6.13 22.98 -36.71
C VAL A 549 -7.24 21.99 -37.01
N LEU A 550 -7.99 21.64 -35.97
CA LEU A 550 -9.25 20.94 -36.12
C LEU A 550 -10.25 21.90 -36.78
N ASN A 551 -11.06 21.41 -37.72
CA ASN A 551 -12.20 22.15 -38.27
C ASN A 551 -13.25 22.31 -37.15
N LEU A 552 -13.03 23.32 -36.28
CA LEU A 552 -13.75 23.58 -35.03
C LEU A 552 -14.95 24.49 -35.15
#